data_AF-X0WFB7-F1
#
_entry.id   AF-X0WFB7-F1
#
_cell.length_a   1.000
_cell.length_b   1.000
_cell.length_c   1.000
_cell.angle_alpha   90.00
_cell.angle_beta   90.00
_cell.angle_gamma   90.00
#
_symmetry.space_group_name_H-M   'P 1'
#
loop_
_entity.id
_entity.type
_entity.pdbx_description
1 polymer ?
#
loop_
_entity_poly.entity_id
_entity_poly.type
_entity_poly.pdbx_seq_one_letter_code
_entity_poly.pdbx_strand_id
1 'polypeptide(L)'
;MDMVMASGKRMNERRYNEIRPGGGHVYWDDFVSVFGPYLSGSFFKKGHRGAVPAPGFYLTFHESWPLNVRAHFDGSPDAYEAFAKSPLYARTFVAIMREFIALARRRGWTKTGFQVYLNNKGSLNDPARSPWILDEPTAYWDYRALAYYGDLVRRAKGKGRPLTLSYRIDISRPQFDRGELWGRADLWVVNTGAFKTYPRLVSDRAELDALEIWIYGTSNRPEEPNRATAAWVLEAYRG
;
A
#
# COMPACT_ATOMS: atom_id res chain seq x y z
N MET A 1 5.55 2.22 -14.27
CA MET A 1 4.94 3.57 -14.22
C MET A 1 5.11 4.15 -15.61
N ASP A 2 4.04 4.23 -16.38
CA ASP A 2 4.13 4.53 -17.80
C ASP A 2 2.98 5.44 -18.25
N MET A 3 3.28 6.74 -18.36
CA MET A 3 2.30 7.77 -18.68
C MET A 3 2.91 8.83 -19.60
N VAL A 4 2.06 9.56 -20.32
CA VAL A 4 2.46 10.74 -21.08
C VAL A 4 2.47 11.96 -20.16
N MET A 5 3.60 12.64 -20.09
CA MET A 5 3.75 13.87 -19.30
C MET A 5 3.10 15.06 -20.02
N ALA A 6 2.86 16.16 -19.29
CA ALA A 6 2.30 17.39 -19.88
C ALA A 6 3.14 17.97 -21.03
N SER A 7 4.43 17.64 -21.10
CA SER A 7 5.33 18.02 -22.20
C SER A 7 5.11 17.21 -23.49
N GLY A 8 4.19 16.23 -23.49
CA GLY A 8 3.99 15.28 -24.60
C GLY A 8 4.99 14.12 -24.62
N LYS A 9 6.03 14.14 -23.78
CA LYS A 9 7.00 13.05 -23.65
C LYS A 9 6.47 11.97 -22.70
N ARG A 10 6.69 10.70 -23.05
CA ARG A 10 6.39 9.55 -22.18
C ARG A 10 7.44 9.40 -21.07
N MET A 11 7.01 8.99 -19.88
CA MET A 11 7.93 8.69 -18.77
C MET A 11 8.91 7.58 -19.17
N ASN A 12 10.15 7.67 -18.70
CA ASN A 12 11.16 6.65 -18.93
C ASN A 12 11.01 5.49 -17.94
N GLU A 13 10.03 4.63 -18.22
CA GLU A 13 9.74 3.46 -17.39
C GLU A 13 10.95 2.54 -17.23
N ARG A 14 11.72 2.32 -18.31
CA ARG A 14 12.92 1.49 -18.26
C ARG A 14 13.89 1.97 -17.19
N ARG A 15 14.19 3.27 -17.18
CA ARG A 15 15.11 3.87 -16.20
C ARG A 15 14.53 3.88 -14.78
N TYR A 16 13.21 4.07 -14.66
CA TYR A 16 12.51 3.98 -13.38
C TYR A 16 12.60 2.56 -12.77
N ASN A 17 12.55 1.52 -13.62
CA ASN A 17 12.62 0.12 -13.21
C ASN A 17 14.06 -0.46 -13.21
N GLU A 18 15.07 0.30 -13.59
CA GLU A 18 16.48 -0.14 -13.66
C GLU A 18 17.14 -0.16 -12.28
N ILE A 19 16.54 -0.92 -11.35
CA ILE A 19 16.99 -1.03 -9.97
C ILE A 19 17.84 -2.30 -9.84
N ARG A 20 19.10 -2.14 -9.42
CA ARG A 20 19.99 -3.28 -9.19
C ARG A 20 19.65 -3.99 -7.87
N PRO A 21 19.66 -5.33 -7.80
CA PRO A 21 19.57 -6.05 -6.54
C PRO A 21 20.66 -5.60 -5.55
N GLY A 22 20.27 -5.34 -4.30
CA GLY A 22 21.11 -4.69 -3.29
C GLY A 22 21.27 -3.17 -3.44
N GLY A 23 20.81 -2.57 -4.53
CA GLY A 23 20.82 -1.13 -4.77
C GLY A 23 19.78 -0.38 -3.94
N GLY A 24 19.95 0.94 -3.85
CA GLY A 24 19.08 1.85 -3.10
C GLY A 24 18.80 3.16 -3.82
N HIS A 25 18.89 3.17 -5.15
CA HIS A 25 18.64 4.34 -5.98
C HIS A 25 17.60 4.04 -7.07
N VAL A 26 16.67 4.97 -7.26
CA VAL A 26 15.68 5.01 -8.35
C VAL A 26 15.75 6.34 -9.08
N TYR A 27 15.51 6.30 -10.38
CA TYR A 27 15.30 7.50 -11.18
C TYR A 27 13.91 8.13 -10.90
N TRP A 28 13.87 9.10 -9.98
CA TRP A 28 12.63 9.75 -9.54
C TRP A 28 12.22 10.98 -10.35
N ASP A 29 13.02 11.45 -11.31
CA ASP A 29 12.81 12.77 -11.93
C ASP A 29 11.48 12.88 -12.67
N ASP A 30 11.11 11.86 -13.44
CA ASP A 30 9.82 11.86 -14.15
C ASP A 30 8.66 11.77 -13.15
N PHE A 31 8.80 10.98 -12.07
CA PHE A 31 7.81 10.93 -10.98
C PHE A 31 7.62 12.30 -10.33
N VAL A 32 8.72 12.96 -9.97
CA VAL A 32 8.71 14.31 -9.40
C VAL A 32 8.03 15.29 -10.34
N SER A 33 8.38 15.25 -11.63
CA SER A 33 7.86 16.18 -12.64
C SER A 33 6.34 16.06 -12.75
N VAL A 34 5.83 14.83 -12.81
CA VAL A 34 4.41 14.55 -13.00
C VAL A 34 3.61 14.74 -11.71
N PHE A 35 4.05 14.13 -10.61
CA PHE A 35 3.25 14.06 -9.39
C PHE A 35 3.60 15.14 -8.37
N GLY A 36 4.82 15.66 -8.40
CA GLY A 36 5.30 16.67 -7.44
C GLY A 36 4.37 17.86 -7.25
N PRO A 37 3.76 18.45 -8.31
CA PRO A 37 2.79 19.53 -8.16
C PRO A 37 1.50 19.15 -7.41
N TYR A 38 1.05 17.90 -7.51
CA TYR A 38 -0.12 17.39 -6.79
C TYR A 38 0.23 17.08 -5.33
N LEU A 39 1.41 16.50 -5.10
CA LEU A 39 1.93 16.15 -3.77
C LEU A 39 2.30 17.38 -2.94
N SER A 40 2.70 18.48 -3.56
CA SER A 40 2.92 19.76 -2.89
C SER A 40 1.65 20.62 -2.78
N GLY A 41 0.62 20.29 -3.56
CA GLY A 41 -0.57 21.12 -3.74
C GLY A 41 -0.38 22.32 -4.67
N SER A 42 0.83 22.55 -5.21
CA SER A 42 1.09 23.71 -6.07
C SER A 42 0.26 23.68 -7.35
N PHE A 43 -0.17 22.50 -7.81
CA PHE A 43 -1.09 22.35 -8.94
C PHE A 43 -2.41 23.10 -8.69
N PHE A 44 -2.89 23.10 -7.45
CA PHE A 44 -4.17 23.71 -7.06
C PHE A 44 -4.03 25.16 -6.58
N LYS A 45 -2.83 25.76 -6.66
CA LYS A 45 -2.55 27.09 -6.10
C LYS A 45 -3.53 28.19 -6.55
N LYS A 46 -4.05 28.11 -7.78
CA LYS A 46 -5.01 29.07 -8.36
C LYS A 46 -6.48 28.71 -8.09
N GLY A 47 -6.77 27.56 -7.49
CA GLY A 47 -8.13 27.13 -7.16
C GLY A 47 -8.66 27.81 -5.90
N HIS A 48 -9.98 27.73 -5.68
CA HIS A 48 -10.67 28.39 -4.55
C HIS A 48 -10.12 28.01 -3.17
N ARG A 49 -9.57 26.80 -3.01
CA ARG A 49 -8.99 26.31 -1.74
C ARG A 49 -7.49 26.60 -1.61
N GLY A 50 -6.85 27.19 -2.62
CA GLY A 50 -5.42 27.42 -2.66
C GLY A 50 -4.59 26.13 -2.83
N ALA A 51 -3.31 26.20 -2.46
CA ALA A 51 -2.37 25.08 -2.64
C ALA A 51 -2.61 23.96 -1.62
N VAL A 52 -3.58 23.08 -1.92
CA VAL A 52 -3.93 21.93 -1.09
C VAL A 52 -3.26 20.66 -1.65
N PRO A 53 -2.35 20.01 -0.91
CA PRO A 53 -1.76 18.73 -1.30
C PRO A 53 -2.80 17.62 -1.46
N ALA A 54 -2.50 16.63 -2.29
CA ALA A 54 -3.29 15.40 -2.34
C ALA A 54 -3.39 14.77 -0.93
N PRO A 55 -4.59 14.48 -0.41
CA PRO A 55 -4.76 13.90 0.92
C PRO A 55 -4.32 12.44 0.99
N GLY A 56 -4.39 11.72 -0.14
CA GLY A 56 -4.00 10.32 -0.28
C GLY A 56 -3.28 10.08 -1.62
N PHE A 57 -2.21 9.28 -1.62
CA PHE A 57 -1.48 8.88 -2.83
C PHE A 57 -0.90 7.47 -2.69
N TYR A 58 -1.28 6.54 -3.60
CA TYR A 58 -0.67 5.22 -3.64
C TYR A 58 0.73 5.29 -4.24
N LEU A 59 1.69 4.72 -3.53
CA LEU A 59 3.02 4.51 -4.08
C LEU A 59 3.05 3.25 -4.95
N THR A 60 4.06 3.16 -5.78
CA THR A 60 4.33 2.04 -6.69
C THR A 60 4.82 0.77 -6.01
N PHE A 61 5.14 0.83 -4.72
CA PHE A 61 5.60 -0.32 -3.93
C PHE A 61 4.56 -1.43 -3.91
N HIS A 62 4.93 -2.57 -4.47
CA HIS A 62 4.23 -3.84 -4.36
C HIS A 62 5.26 -4.98 -4.36
N GLU A 63 4.86 -6.24 -4.27
CA GLU A 63 5.83 -7.34 -4.10
C GLU A 63 6.72 -7.49 -5.33
N SER A 64 6.24 -7.13 -6.52
CA SER A 64 7.02 -7.19 -7.76
C SER A 64 7.70 -5.87 -8.16
N TRP A 65 7.73 -4.87 -7.27
CA TRP A 65 8.53 -3.64 -7.43
C TRP A 65 8.98 -3.09 -6.08
N PRO A 66 10.30 -2.88 -5.83
CA PRO A 66 11.30 -2.47 -6.82
C PRO A 66 12.02 -3.60 -7.57
N LEU A 67 11.89 -4.85 -7.12
CA LEU A 67 12.42 -6.02 -7.82
C LEU A 67 11.27 -6.99 -8.06
N ASN A 68 11.37 -7.76 -9.15
CA ASN A 68 10.42 -8.84 -9.39
C ASN A 68 10.55 -9.91 -8.29
N VAL A 69 9.46 -10.17 -7.56
CA VAL A 69 9.45 -11.09 -6.42
C VAL A 69 9.90 -12.50 -6.81
N ARG A 70 9.45 -12.99 -7.97
CA ARG A 70 9.67 -14.37 -8.42
C ARG A 70 11.13 -14.65 -8.74
N ALA A 71 11.88 -13.64 -9.16
CA ALA A 71 13.32 -13.75 -9.38
C ALA A 71 14.12 -13.98 -8.08
N HIS A 72 13.52 -13.74 -6.91
CA HIS A 72 14.16 -13.85 -5.60
C HIS A 72 13.43 -14.78 -4.62
N PHE A 73 12.35 -15.42 -5.07
CA PHE A 73 11.49 -16.30 -4.28
C PHE A 73 12.00 -17.73 -4.37
N ASP A 74 12.23 -18.40 -3.23
CA ASP A 74 12.79 -19.76 -3.21
C ASP A 74 11.74 -20.89 -3.31
N GLY A 75 10.45 -20.53 -3.35
CA GLY A 75 9.34 -21.49 -3.40
C GLY A 75 8.59 -21.65 -2.08
N SER A 76 9.16 -21.24 -0.93
CA SER A 76 8.47 -21.39 0.36
C SER A 76 7.22 -20.50 0.44
N PRO A 77 6.05 -21.01 0.83
CA PRO A 77 4.87 -20.18 1.04
C PRO A 77 5.04 -19.21 2.23
N ASP A 78 5.98 -19.46 3.13
CA ASP A 78 6.34 -18.51 4.19
C ASP A 78 7.30 -17.46 3.64
N ALA A 79 6.85 -16.21 3.50
CA ALA A 79 7.67 -15.10 3.02
C ALA A 79 8.93 -14.86 3.88
N TYR A 80 8.89 -15.13 5.18
CA TYR A 80 10.07 -14.98 6.04
C TYR A 80 11.15 -16.00 5.68
N GLU A 81 10.77 -17.23 5.35
CA GLU A 81 11.69 -18.28 4.91
C GLU A 81 12.16 -18.04 3.48
N ALA A 82 11.23 -17.66 2.59
CA ALA A 82 11.47 -17.52 1.16
C ALA A 82 12.60 -16.54 0.82
N PHE A 83 12.81 -15.54 1.68
CA PHE A 83 13.85 -14.53 1.53
C PHE A 83 14.99 -14.64 2.56
N ALA A 84 14.96 -15.63 3.45
CA ALA A 84 15.96 -15.78 4.52
C ALA A 84 17.36 -16.04 3.96
N LYS A 85 17.48 -16.94 2.96
CA LYS A 85 18.77 -17.33 2.35
C LYS A 85 19.40 -16.19 1.55
N SER A 86 18.58 -15.36 0.91
CA SER A 86 19.03 -14.22 0.10
C SER A 86 18.26 -12.96 0.46
N PRO A 87 18.76 -12.16 1.42
CA PRO A 87 18.09 -10.94 1.85
C PRO A 87 18.20 -9.79 0.84
N LEU A 88 18.70 -10.02 -0.38
CA LEU A 88 18.87 -8.98 -1.41
C LEU A 88 17.54 -8.29 -1.74
N TYR A 89 16.47 -9.07 -1.90
CA TYR A 89 15.13 -8.55 -2.16
C TYR A 89 14.66 -7.60 -1.04
N ALA A 90 14.65 -8.08 0.20
CA ALA A 90 14.29 -7.27 1.38
C ALA A 90 15.14 -6.01 1.52
N ARG A 91 16.46 -6.13 1.30
CA ARG A 91 17.39 -4.99 1.42
C ARG A 91 17.07 -3.92 0.38
N THR A 92 16.85 -4.30 -0.88
CA THR A 92 16.48 -3.35 -1.93
C THR A 92 15.13 -2.71 -1.65
N PHE A 93 14.10 -3.48 -1.29
CA PHE A 93 12.78 -2.94 -0.95
C PHE A 93 12.89 -1.84 0.12
N VAL A 94 13.58 -2.12 1.22
CA VAL A 94 13.79 -1.16 2.31
C VAL A 94 14.62 0.04 1.87
N ALA A 95 15.70 -0.17 1.11
CA ALA A 95 16.59 0.90 0.67
C ALA A 95 15.88 1.90 -0.25
N ILE A 96 15.12 1.39 -1.22
CA ILE A 96 14.36 2.20 -2.17
C ILE A 96 13.23 2.96 -1.47
N MET A 97 12.57 2.35 -0.50
CA MET A 97 11.55 3.03 0.31
C MET A 97 12.15 4.14 1.17
N ARG A 98 13.32 3.92 1.79
CA ARG A 98 14.05 4.96 2.52
C ARG A 98 14.46 6.11 1.61
N GLU A 99 14.89 5.80 0.40
CA GLU A 99 15.22 6.81 -0.59
C GLU A 99 13.99 7.66 -0.96
N PHE A 100 12.84 7.03 -1.22
CA PHE A 100 11.60 7.75 -1.47
C PHE A 100 11.21 8.66 -0.29
N ILE A 101 11.28 8.15 0.95
CA ILE A 101 11.00 8.95 2.15
C ILE A 101 11.94 10.16 2.21
N ALA A 102 13.22 9.99 1.92
CA ALA A 102 14.18 11.09 1.88
C ALA A 102 13.86 12.10 0.76
N LEU A 103 13.48 11.62 -0.42
CA LEU A 103 13.03 12.47 -1.52
C LEU A 103 11.80 13.29 -1.12
N ALA A 104 10.76 12.65 -0.59
CA ALA A 104 9.52 13.32 -0.19
C ALA A 104 9.77 14.42 0.85
N ARG A 105 10.67 14.17 1.81
CA ARG A 105 11.13 15.18 2.77
C ARG A 105 11.86 16.35 2.09
N ARG A 106 12.83 16.06 1.22
CA ARG A 106 13.57 17.12 0.46
C ARG A 106 12.63 17.97 -0.40
N ARG A 107 11.56 17.37 -0.92
CA ARG A 107 10.55 18.03 -1.74
C ARG A 107 9.44 18.72 -0.94
N GLY A 108 9.44 18.58 0.39
CA GLY A 108 8.43 19.19 1.26
C GLY A 108 7.04 18.55 1.19
N TRP A 109 6.92 17.31 0.72
CA TRP A 109 5.64 16.58 0.60
C TRP A 109 5.16 16.01 1.94
N THR A 110 5.34 16.74 3.04
CA THR A 110 5.08 16.24 4.41
C THR A 110 3.60 16.21 4.79
N LYS A 111 2.74 16.86 3.99
CA LYS A 111 1.29 16.93 4.22
C LYS A 111 0.49 15.91 3.42
N THR A 112 1.09 15.22 2.46
CA THR A 112 0.41 14.16 1.70
C THR A 112 0.42 12.86 2.48
N GLY A 113 -0.73 12.19 2.56
CA GLY A 113 -0.85 10.82 3.04
C GLY A 113 -0.43 9.83 1.95
N PHE A 114 0.74 9.21 2.09
CA PHE A 114 1.19 8.16 1.19
C PHE A 114 0.71 6.81 1.67
N GLN A 115 0.35 5.93 0.73
CA GLN A 115 -0.06 4.57 1.02
C GLN A 115 0.83 3.57 0.26
N VAL A 116 1.34 2.56 0.96
CA VAL A 116 1.93 1.36 0.36
C VAL A 116 0.85 0.30 0.34
N TYR A 117 0.54 -0.22 -0.86
CA TYR A 117 -0.57 -1.14 -1.04
C TYR A 117 -0.19 -2.28 -1.99
N LEU A 118 -0.21 -3.51 -1.47
CA LEU A 118 0.10 -4.73 -2.21
C LEU A 118 -1.18 -5.31 -2.82
N ASN A 119 -1.51 -4.91 -4.04
CA ASN A 119 -2.82 -5.18 -4.64
C ASN A 119 -2.89 -6.43 -5.56
N ASN A 120 -1.91 -7.34 -5.51
CA ASN A 120 -1.85 -8.44 -6.47
C ASN A 120 -2.60 -9.69 -5.98
N LYS A 121 -3.47 -10.24 -6.85
CA LYS A 121 -4.10 -11.56 -6.67
C LYS A 121 -3.19 -12.65 -7.22
N GLY A 122 -2.32 -13.18 -6.37
CA GLY A 122 -1.32 -14.17 -6.74
C GLY A 122 -1.81 -15.61 -6.85
N SER A 123 -0.86 -16.51 -7.10
CA SER A 123 -1.02 -17.96 -7.11
C SER A 123 0.36 -18.59 -6.98
N LEU A 124 0.59 -19.42 -5.95
CA LEU A 124 1.88 -20.08 -5.76
C LEU A 124 2.30 -20.91 -6.98
N ASN A 125 1.34 -21.54 -7.64
CA ASN A 125 1.52 -22.45 -8.77
C ASN A 125 1.70 -21.75 -10.13
N ASP A 126 1.41 -20.45 -10.23
CA ASP A 126 1.57 -19.69 -11.48
C ASP A 126 2.80 -18.76 -11.37
N PRO A 127 3.94 -19.11 -12.00
CA PRO A 127 5.17 -18.32 -11.91
C PRO A 127 5.04 -16.93 -12.54
N ALA A 128 4.01 -16.66 -13.35
CA ALA A 128 3.76 -15.33 -13.91
C ALA A 128 3.05 -14.38 -12.92
N ARG A 129 2.55 -14.88 -11.79
CA ARG A 129 1.84 -14.10 -10.76
C ARG A 129 2.66 -13.94 -9.50
N SER A 130 2.25 -13.01 -8.64
CA SER A 130 2.68 -12.99 -7.22
C SER A 130 2.54 -14.38 -6.58
N PRO A 131 3.46 -14.83 -5.70
CA PRO A 131 3.31 -16.07 -4.95
C PRO A 131 2.10 -16.09 -4.02
N TRP A 132 1.64 -14.92 -3.59
CA TRP A 132 0.59 -14.74 -2.57
C TRP A 132 -0.57 -13.90 -3.09
N ILE A 133 -1.76 -14.10 -2.52
CA ILE A 133 -2.92 -13.25 -2.72
C ILE A 133 -2.85 -12.11 -1.69
N LEU A 134 -2.35 -10.95 -2.11
CA LEU A 134 -2.09 -9.81 -1.22
C LEU A 134 -3.25 -8.79 -1.20
N ASP A 135 -4.06 -8.79 -2.26
CA ASP A 135 -5.38 -8.15 -2.30
C ASP A 135 -6.45 -9.14 -1.83
N GLU A 136 -7.19 -8.78 -0.77
CA GLU A 136 -8.23 -9.61 -0.17
C GLU A 136 -7.72 -11.03 0.22
N PRO A 137 -6.69 -11.13 1.08
CA PRO A 137 -5.99 -12.38 1.39
C PRO A 137 -6.92 -13.51 1.81
N THR A 138 -6.58 -14.74 1.40
CA THR A 138 -7.49 -15.89 1.47
C THR A 138 -6.99 -17.05 2.32
N ALA A 139 -5.71 -17.04 2.68
CA ALA A 139 -5.09 -18.08 3.47
C ALA A 139 -4.09 -17.50 4.48
N TYR A 140 -3.72 -18.30 5.49
CA TYR A 140 -2.72 -17.96 6.50
C TYR A 140 -1.40 -17.45 5.90
N TRP A 141 -0.91 -18.10 4.83
CA TRP A 141 0.34 -17.71 4.17
C TRP A 141 0.27 -16.34 3.51
N ASP A 142 -0.92 -15.92 3.04
CA ASP A 142 -1.11 -14.58 2.48
C ASP A 142 -0.95 -13.50 3.58
N TYR A 143 -1.59 -13.72 4.74
CA TYR A 143 -1.46 -12.83 5.90
C TYR A 143 -0.04 -12.76 6.43
N ARG A 144 0.65 -13.90 6.46
CA ARG A 144 2.06 -13.97 6.86
C ARG A 144 2.98 -13.25 5.87
N ALA A 145 2.69 -13.32 4.58
CA ALA A 145 3.40 -12.53 3.57
C ALA A 145 3.16 -11.03 3.75
N LEU A 146 1.91 -10.62 4.00
CA LEU A 146 1.57 -9.23 4.32
C LEU A 146 2.27 -8.74 5.60
N ALA A 147 2.42 -9.60 6.62
CA ALA A 147 3.17 -9.30 7.84
C ALA A 147 4.66 -9.04 7.53
N TYR A 148 5.27 -9.90 6.70
CA TYR A 148 6.65 -9.72 6.24
C TYR A 148 6.86 -8.36 5.56
N TYR A 149 5.98 -7.98 4.63
CA TYR A 149 6.07 -6.67 3.98
C TYR A 149 5.82 -5.51 4.95
N GLY A 150 4.90 -5.66 5.90
CA GLY A 150 4.69 -4.68 6.98
C GLY A 150 5.97 -4.44 7.79
N ASP A 151 6.72 -5.49 8.09
CA ASP A 151 8.03 -5.38 8.75
C ASP A 151 9.07 -4.64 7.89
N LEU A 152 9.07 -4.84 6.56
CA LEU A 152 9.93 -4.09 5.65
C LEU A 152 9.58 -2.59 5.63
N VAL A 153 8.28 -2.27 5.54
CA VAL A 153 7.79 -0.87 5.55
C VAL A 153 8.16 -0.20 6.87
N ARG A 154 7.91 -0.86 8.00
CA ARG A 154 8.29 -0.37 9.34
C ARG A 154 9.79 -0.13 9.46
N ARG A 155 10.62 -1.05 8.97
CA ARG A 155 12.08 -0.90 8.93
C ARG A 155 12.52 0.27 8.05
N ALA A 156 11.81 0.56 6.96
CA ALA A 156 12.10 1.71 6.10
C ALA A 156 11.71 3.03 6.76
N LYS A 157 10.51 3.12 7.36
CA LYS A 157 10.00 4.28 8.12
C LYS A 157 10.95 4.70 9.25
N GLY A 158 11.51 3.71 9.96
CA GLY A 158 12.34 3.96 11.15
C GLY A 158 11.55 4.64 12.27
N LYS A 159 12.26 5.16 13.29
CA LYS A 159 11.62 5.73 14.49
C LYS A 159 11.09 7.16 14.30
N GLY A 160 11.55 7.89 13.28
CA GLY A 160 11.34 9.34 13.17
C GLY A 160 10.06 9.82 12.48
N ARG A 161 9.14 8.91 12.10
CA ARG A 161 7.87 9.14 11.35
C ARG A 161 7.75 10.52 10.65
N PRO A 162 8.65 10.86 9.70
CA PRO A 162 8.71 12.23 9.15
C PRO A 162 7.69 12.49 8.03
N LEU A 163 6.92 11.46 7.66
CA LEU A 163 5.98 11.43 6.55
C LEU A 163 4.78 10.60 7.00
N THR A 164 3.56 11.01 6.62
CA THR A 164 2.39 10.15 6.71
C THR A 164 2.50 9.08 5.62
N LEU A 165 3.00 7.90 6.00
CA LEU A 165 3.12 6.73 5.13
C LEU A 165 2.39 5.56 5.78
N SER A 166 1.22 5.20 5.28
CA SER A 166 0.42 4.08 5.80
C SER A 166 0.67 2.82 4.98
N TYR A 167 1.01 1.73 5.65
CA TYR A 167 0.94 0.41 5.04
C TYR A 167 -0.51 -0.08 5.09
N ARG A 168 -1.12 -0.12 3.90
CA ARG A 168 -2.53 -0.44 3.69
C ARG A 168 -2.69 -1.90 3.27
N ILE A 169 -3.74 -2.53 3.80
CA ILE A 169 -4.17 -3.87 3.40
C ILE A 169 -5.69 -3.88 3.19
N ASP A 170 -6.14 -4.45 2.08
CA ASP A 170 -7.57 -4.66 1.81
C ASP A 170 -7.99 -6.03 2.34
N ILE A 171 -8.99 -6.06 3.22
CA ILE A 171 -9.35 -7.23 4.03
C ILE A 171 -10.81 -7.61 3.81
N SER A 172 -11.02 -8.84 3.33
CA SER A 172 -12.35 -9.46 3.21
C SER A 172 -12.53 -10.69 4.10
N ARG A 173 -11.45 -11.20 4.71
CA ARG A 173 -11.45 -12.45 5.50
C ARG A 173 -10.64 -12.30 6.80
N PRO A 174 -10.96 -11.34 7.67
CA PRO A 174 -10.11 -10.99 8.80
C PRO A 174 -9.90 -12.15 9.78
N GLN A 175 -10.79 -13.14 9.82
CA GLN A 175 -10.65 -14.36 10.62
C GLN A 175 -9.43 -15.22 10.26
N PHE A 176 -8.83 -15.01 9.08
CA PHE A 176 -7.60 -15.70 8.65
C PHE A 176 -6.32 -14.98 9.06
N ASP A 177 -6.39 -13.74 9.56
CA ASP A 177 -5.24 -13.02 10.11
C ASP A 177 -4.57 -13.79 11.24
N ARG A 178 -5.35 -14.34 12.17
CA ARG A 178 -4.87 -15.11 13.34
C ARG A 178 -3.75 -14.39 14.13
N GLY A 179 -3.67 -13.06 14.05
CA GLY A 179 -2.66 -12.25 14.73
C GLY A 179 -1.38 -11.99 13.93
N GLU A 180 -1.24 -12.48 12.70
CA GLU A 180 -0.05 -12.26 11.88
C GLU A 180 0.22 -10.76 11.65
N LEU A 181 -0.83 -9.95 11.46
CA LEU A 181 -0.72 -8.51 11.18
C LEU A 181 -0.63 -7.62 12.42
N TRP A 182 -0.54 -8.19 13.64
CA TRP A 182 -0.48 -7.40 14.88
C TRP A 182 0.66 -6.36 14.83
N GLY A 183 0.29 -5.08 14.82
CA GLY A 183 1.23 -3.96 14.84
C GLY A 183 2.08 -3.84 13.57
N ARG A 184 1.65 -4.52 12.48
CA ARG A 184 2.35 -4.57 11.20
C ARG A 184 1.61 -3.85 10.08
N ALA A 185 0.39 -3.36 10.31
CA ALA A 185 -0.39 -2.53 9.39
C ALA A 185 -0.70 -1.16 10.00
N ASP A 186 -0.85 -0.14 9.15
CA ASP A 186 -1.30 1.20 9.58
C ASP A 186 -2.76 1.44 9.20
N LEU A 187 -3.25 0.82 8.12
CA LEU A 187 -4.62 0.97 7.61
C LEU A 187 -5.18 -0.37 7.09
N TRP A 188 -6.36 -0.77 7.57
CA TRP A 188 -7.15 -1.80 6.92
C TRP A 188 -8.32 -1.20 6.17
N VAL A 189 -8.51 -1.64 4.94
CA VAL A 189 -9.69 -1.32 4.15
C VAL A 189 -10.56 -2.57 4.08
N VAL A 190 -11.61 -2.59 4.88
CA VAL A 190 -12.39 -3.80 5.17
C VAL A 190 -13.68 -3.79 4.36
N ASN A 191 -13.96 -4.92 3.69
CA ASN A 191 -15.22 -5.07 2.99
C ASN A 191 -16.40 -5.00 3.97
N THR A 192 -17.48 -4.31 3.59
CA THR A 192 -18.67 -4.15 4.42
C THR A 192 -19.23 -5.49 4.93
N GLY A 193 -19.27 -6.53 4.08
CA GLY A 193 -19.75 -7.85 4.48
C GLY A 193 -18.86 -8.50 5.54
N ALA A 194 -17.55 -8.34 5.42
CA ALA A 194 -16.59 -8.82 6.40
C ALA A 194 -16.71 -8.07 7.72
N PHE A 195 -16.85 -6.74 7.68
CA PHE A 195 -17.05 -5.91 8.87
C PHE A 195 -18.35 -6.28 9.61
N LYS A 196 -19.46 -6.48 8.89
CA LYS A 196 -20.73 -6.93 9.49
C LYS A 196 -20.66 -8.32 10.11
N THR A 197 -19.88 -9.22 9.51
CA THR A 197 -19.76 -10.60 9.98
C THR A 197 -18.81 -10.70 11.18
N TYR A 198 -17.75 -9.89 11.20
CA TYR A 198 -16.69 -9.95 12.21
C TYR A 198 -16.43 -8.58 12.87
N PRO A 199 -17.46 -7.86 13.36
CA PRO A 199 -17.31 -6.47 13.80
C PRO A 199 -16.33 -6.37 14.96
N ARG A 200 -16.50 -7.21 15.99
CA ARG A 200 -15.61 -7.26 17.16
C ARG A 200 -14.16 -7.59 16.79
N LEU A 201 -13.95 -8.55 15.89
CA LEU A 201 -12.60 -8.93 15.49
C LEU A 201 -11.86 -7.78 14.79
N VAL A 202 -12.59 -6.95 14.02
CA VAL A 202 -12.02 -5.77 13.35
C VAL A 202 -11.90 -4.58 14.31
N SER A 203 -12.93 -4.27 15.10
CA SER A 203 -12.94 -3.11 16.01
C SER A 203 -11.96 -3.29 17.17
N ASP A 204 -11.92 -4.47 17.78
CA ASP A 204 -10.99 -4.75 18.89
C ASP A 204 -9.54 -4.68 18.40
N ARG A 205 -9.28 -5.12 17.15
CA ARG A 205 -7.97 -4.96 16.50
C ARG A 205 -7.63 -3.49 16.24
N ALA A 206 -8.60 -2.70 15.79
CA ALA A 206 -8.43 -1.26 15.57
C ALA A 206 -8.00 -0.55 16.86
N GLU A 207 -8.66 -0.86 17.97
CA GLU A 207 -8.36 -0.30 19.29
C GLU A 207 -7.00 -0.77 19.82
N LEU A 208 -6.70 -2.06 19.77
CA LEU A 208 -5.46 -2.63 20.32
C LEU A 208 -4.20 -2.16 19.59
N ASP A 209 -4.29 -1.98 18.27
CA ASP A 209 -3.11 -1.71 17.43
C ASP A 209 -3.02 -0.25 16.99
N ALA A 210 -3.96 0.60 17.42
CA ALA A 210 -4.16 1.95 16.88
C ALA A 210 -4.24 1.96 15.34
N LEU A 211 -4.91 0.94 14.80
CA LEU A 211 -5.07 0.68 13.38
C LEU A 211 -6.25 1.49 12.83
N GLU A 212 -6.03 2.22 11.75
CA GLU A 212 -7.11 2.91 11.05
C GLU A 212 -7.94 1.89 10.24
N ILE A 213 -9.26 2.00 10.30
CA ILE A 213 -10.19 1.15 9.55
C ILE A 213 -11.00 2.01 8.59
N TRP A 214 -10.94 1.71 7.30
CA TRP A 214 -11.90 2.19 6.31
C TRP A 214 -12.80 1.04 5.92
N ILE A 215 -14.11 1.31 5.81
CA ILE A 215 -15.07 0.30 5.35
C ILE A 215 -15.44 0.67 3.92
N TYR A 216 -15.38 -0.31 3.00
CA TYR A 216 -15.83 -0.13 1.63
C TYR A 216 -17.02 -1.02 1.32
N GLY A 217 -17.91 -0.52 0.48
CA GLY A 217 -19.09 -1.22 0.00
C GLY A 217 -19.17 -1.18 -1.52
N THR A 218 -20.32 -1.61 -2.04
CA THR A 218 -20.69 -1.46 -3.44
C THR A 218 -21.70 -0.34 -3.60
N SER A 219 -21.88 0.16 -4.82
CA SER A 219 -23.01 1.02 -5.17
C SER A 219 -24.34 0.33 -4.87
N ASN A 220 -25.37 1.11 -4.51
CA ASN A 220 -26.73 0.61 -4.39
C ASN A 220 -27.22 0.08 -5.75
N ARG A 221 -28.23 -0.78 -5.73
CA ARG A 221 -28.85 -1.20 -6.98
C ARG A 221 -29.54 -0.01 -7.66
N PRO A 222 -29.64 0.04 -9.00
CA PRO A 222 -30.27 1.16 -9.71
C PRO A 222 -31.69 1.48 -9.24
N GLU A 223 -32.43 0.47 -8.77
CA GLU A 223 -33.80 0.58 -8.25
C GLU A 223 -33.89 1.02 -6.77
N GLU A 224 -32.76 1.08 -6.05
CA GLU A 224 -32.71 1.46 -4.65
C GLU A 224 -32.43 2.95 -4.47
N PRO A 225 -32.99 3.59 -3.42
CA PRO A 225 -32.74 5.00 -3.18
C PRO A 225 -31.29 5.22 -2.73
N ASN A 226 -30.68 6.33 -3.17
CA ASN A 226 -29.36 6.77 -2.70
C ASN A 226 -29.28 7.04 -1.18
N ARG A 227 -30.43 7.07 -0.48
CA ARG A 227 -30.48 7.06 0.99
C ARG A 227 -29.80 5.83 1.59
N ALA A 228 -29.73 4.71 0.87
CA ALA A 228 -29.01 3.52 1.30
C ALA A 228 -27.51 3.79 1.54
N THR A 229 -26.87 4.66 0.73
CA THR A 229 -25.48 5.07 0.95
C THR A 229 -25.31 5.85 2.26
N ALA A 230 -26.25 6.74 2.59
CA ALA A 230 -26.22 7.48 3.85
C ALA A 230 -26.50 6.58 5.06
N ALA A 231 -27.44 5.63 4.92
CA ALA A 231 -27.75 4.65 5.96
C ALA A 231 -26.54 3.75 6.25
N TRP A 232 -25.80 3.36 5.21
CA TRP A 232 -24.57 2.56 5.35
C TRP A 232 -23.48 3.29 6.17
N VAL A 233 -23.30 4.60 6.00
CA VAL A 233 -22.35 5.38 6.82
C VAL A 233 -22.75 5.36 8.29
N LEU A 234 -24.05 5.47 8.59
CA LEU A 234 -24.56 5.39 9.97
C LEU A 234 -24.42 3.99 10.56
N GLU A 235 -24.64 2.95 9.75
CA GLU A 235 -24.46 1.55 10.16
C GLU A 235 -22.99 1.26 10.48
N ALA A 236 -22.06 1.71 9.64
CA ALA A 236 -20.63 1.60 9.87
C ALA A 236 -20.17 2.33 11.14
N TYR A 237 -20.74 3.51 11.43
CA TYR A 237 -20.43 4.27 12.66
C TYR A 237 -20.98 3.61 13.93
N ARG A 238 -22.13 2.94 13.84
CA ARG A 238 -22.80 2.27 14.97
C ARG A 238 -22.29 0.86 15.27
N GLY A 239 -21.31 0.37 14.50
CA GLY A 239 -20.79 -1.00 14.52
C GLY A 239 -20.74 -1.65 15.90
#